data_AF-A0A2E5XL60-F1
#
_entry.id   AF-A0A2E5XL60-F1
#
_cell.length_a   1.000
_cell.length_b   1.000
_cell.length_c   1.000
_cell.angle_alpha   90.00
_cell.angle_beta   90.00
_cell.angle_gamma   90.00
#
_symmetry.space_group_name_H-M   'P 1'
#
loop_
_entity.id
_entity.type
_entity.pdbx_description
1 polymer ?
#
loop_
_entity_poly.entity_id
_entity_poly.type
_entity_poly.pdbx_seq_one_letter_code
_entity_poly.pdbx_strand_id
1 'polypeptide(L)'
;MLSESTQGFALVACSVLLLTLSLGLMQDQDDTERDYEKECDPAFRALIGNFSTPDSERCSELEAARASGAARFMISVGAFILTGLIGTAMLLPTNEN
;
A
#
# COMPACT_ATOMS: atom_id res chain seq x y z
N MET A 1 33.37 -3.34 2.08
CA MET A 1 32.55 -4.37 1.40
C MET A 1 31.80 -5.11 2.50
N LEU A 2 30.48 -4.99 2.59
CA LEU A 2 29.70 -5.82 3.51
C LEU A 2 29.73 -7.27 3.00
N SER A 3 29.74 -8.24 3.91
CA SER A 3 29.54 -9.66 3.55
C SER A 3 28.13 -9.85 2.98
N GLU A 4 27.97 -10.72 1.99
CA GLU A 4 26.67 -11.03 1.36
C GLU A 4 25.60 -11.39 2.39
N SER A 5 25.99 -12.07 3.47
CA SER A 5 25.10 -12.41 4.57
C SER A 5 24.58 -11.18 5.32
N THR A 6 25.44 -10.18 5.55
CA THR A 6 25.04 -8.93 6.23
C THR A 6 24.10 -8.11 5.34
N GLN A 7 24.33 -8.11 4.03
CA GLN A 7 23.41 -7.48 3.07
C GLN A 7 22.06 -8.20 3.01
N GLY A 8 22.06 -9.54 3.03
CA GLY A 8 20.84 -10.35 3.12
C GLY A 8 20.01 -10.03 4.36
N PHE A 9 20.63 -10.02 5.55
CA PHE A 9 19.95 -9.62 6.78
C PHE A 9 19.42 -8.18 6.76
N ALA A 10 20.17 -7.24 6.19
CA ALA A 10 19.72 -5.86 6.05
C ALA A 10 18.48 -5.74 5.14
N LEU A 11 18.45 -6.47 4.03
CA LEU A 11 17.30 -6.51 3.11
C LEU A 11 16.06 -7.14 3.78
N VAL A 12 16.24 -8.19 4.57
CA VAL A 12 15.14 -8.79 5.35
C VAL A 12 14.63 -7.83 6.43
N ALA A 13 15.51 -7.12 7.15
CA ALA A 13 15.08 -6.11 8.11
C ALA A 13 14.31 -4.96 7.41
N CYS A 14 14.77 -4.55 6.22
CA CYS A 14 14.09 -3.56 5.40
C CYS A 14 12.71 -4.02 4.93
N SER A 15 12.57 -5.31 4.57
CA SER A 15 11.28 -5.87 4.17
C SER A 15 10.27 -5.86 5.34
N VAL A 16 10.71 -6.17 6.57
CA VAL A 16 9.83 -6.07 7.76
C VAL A 16 9.30 -4.65 7.96
N LEU A 17 10.15 -3.62 7.78
CA LEU A 17 9.71 -2.22 7.87
C LEU A 17 8.74 -1.86 6.74
N LEU A 18 9.01 -2.30 5.51
CA LEU A 18 8.13 -2.09 4.36
C LEU A 18 6.77 -2.76 4.56
N LEU A 19 6.71 -3.91 5.25
CA LEU A 19 5.45 -4.55 5.60
C LEU A 19 4.61 -3.67 6.53
N THR A 20 5.22 -3.11 7.58
CA THR A 20 4.51 -2.19 8.49
C THR A 20 4.01 -0.94 7.77
N LEU A 21 4.82 -0.39 6.85
CA LEU A 21 4.43 0.73 6.01
C LEU A 21 3.25 0.37 5.09
N SER A 22 3.29 -0.81 4.46
CA SER A 22 2.24 -1.30 3.58
C SER A 22 0.91 -1.46 4.32
N LEU A 23 0.94 -1.97 5.55
CA LEU A 23 -0.24 -2.10 6.40
C LEU A 23 -0.86 -0.74 6.74
N GLY A 24 -0.04 0.28 7.03
CA GLY A 24 -0.53 1.64 7.26
C GLY A 24 -1.17 2.26 6.01
N LEU A 25 -0.56 2.07 4.84
CA LEU A 25 -1.09 2.56 3.56
C LEU A 25 -2.40 1.86 3.16
N MET A 26 -2.58 0.59 3.54
CA MET A 26 -3.84 -0.13 3.33
C MET A 26 -4.98 0.47 4.13
N GLN A 27 -4.74 0.79 5.41
CA GLN A 27 -5.75 1.43 6.27
C GLN A 27 -6.15 2.81 5.76
N ASP A 28 -5.17 3.62 5.34
CA ASP A 28 -5.41 4.95 4.76
C ASP A 28 -6.23 4.88 3.46
N GLN A 29 -5.98 3.86 2.63
CA GLN A 29 -6.76 3.61 1.43
C GLN A 29 -8.21 3.21 1.75
N ASP A 30 -8.42 2.29 2.70
CA ASP A 30 -9.76 1.85 3.13
C ASP A 30 -10.57 3.01 3.71
N ASP A 31 -9.95 3.87 4.52
CA ASP A 31 -10.60 5.05 5.08
C ASP A 31 -10.98 6.06 3.98
N THR A 32 -10.07 6.33 3.04
CA THR A 32 -10.32 7.22 1.89
C THR A 32 -11.45 6.69 1.00
N GLU A 33 -11.48 5.37 0.77
CA GLU A 33 -12.52 4.70 -0.01
C GLU A 33 -13.89 4.81 0.66
N ARG A 34 -13.93 4.61 1.97
CA ARG A 34 -15.16 4.72 2.76
C ARG A 34 -15.70 6.15 2.76
N ASP A 35 -14.83 7.16 2.80
CA ASP A 35 -15.27 8.56 2.75
C ASP A 35 -15.74 8.95 1.34
N TYR A 36 -15.11 8.40 0.30
CA TYR A 36 -15.59 8.57 -1.08
C TYR A 36 -16.98 7.95 -1.27
N GLU A 37 -17.22 6.75 -0.74
CA GLU A 37 -18.52 6.08 -0.85
C GLU A 37 -19.64 6.86 -0.15
N LYS A 38 -19.38 7.43 1.03
CA LYS A 38 -20.37 8.26 1.75
C LYS A 38 -20.71 9.56 1.02
N GLU A 39 -19.70 10.20 0.44
CA GLU A 39 -19.81 11.60 0.01
C GLU A 39 -20.07 11.74 -1.48
N CYS A 40 -19.54 10.82 -2.28
CA CYS A 40 -19.43 10.95 -3.72
C CYS A 40 -20.14 9.84 -4.49
N ASP A 41 -20.34 8.66 -3.89
CA ASP A 41 -21.05 7.57 -4.58
C ASP A 41 -22.58 7.82 -4.64
N PRO A 42 -23.16 7.97 -5.84
CA PRO A 42 -24.57 8.30 -5.97
C PRO A 42 -25.49 7.12 -5.59
N ALA A 43 -25.02 5.88 -5.67
CA ALA A 43 -25.81 4.70 -5.33
C ALA A 43 -25.93 4.54 -3.80
N PHE A 44 -24.82 4.70 -3.07
CA PHE A 44 -24.78 4.65 -1.61
C PHE A 44 -25.55 5.81 -0.97
N ARG A 45 -25.43 7.02 -1.54
CA ARG A 45 -26.20 8.20 -1.08
C ARG A 45 -27.70 8.07 -1.31
N ALA A 46 -28.11 7.46 -2.43
CA ALA A 46 -29.52 7.13 -2.66
C ALA A 46 -30.05 6.12 -1.63
N LEU A 47 -29.22 5.14 -1.22
CA LEU A 47 -29.57 4.17 -0.16
C LEU A 47 -29.78 4.83 1.21
N ILE A 48 -28.99 5.84 1.54
CA ILE A 48 -29.09 6.60 2.81
C ILE A 48 -30.19 7.68 2.75
N GLY A 49 -30.82 7.89 1.58
CA GLY A 49 -31.86 8.90 1.40
C GLY A 49 -31.32 10.33 1.30
N ASN A 50 -30.03 10.49 1.00
CA ASN A 50 -29.40 11.80 0.77
C ASN A 50 -29.34 12.10 -0.73
N PHE A 51 -30.21 13.02 -1.18
CA PHE A 51 -30.33 13.42 -2.60
C PHE A 51 -29.67 14.77 -2.92
N SER A 52 -28.91 15.36 -1.99
CA SER A 52 -28.20 16.61 -2.27
C SER A 52 -27.13 16.38 -3.35
N THR A 53 -26.85 17.37 -4.19
CA THR A 53 -25.75 17.28 -5.15
C THR A 53 -24.42 17.13 -4.42
N PRO A 54 -23.56 16.15 -4.79
CA PRO A 54 -22.20 16.06 -4.27
C PRO A 54 -21.40 17.31 -4.56
N ASP A 55 -20.50 17.64 -3.64
CA ASP A 55 -19.49 18.67 -3.87
C ASP A 55 -18.47 18.12 -4.87
N SER A 56 -18.49 18.64 -6.09
CA SER A 56 -17.63 18.15 -7.18
C SER A 56 -16.14 18.36 -6.90
N GLU A 57 -15.79 19.43 -6.17
CA GLU A 57 -14.40 19.74 -5.86
C GLU A 57 -13.86 18.73 -4.84
N ARG A 58 -14.63 18.48 -3.78
CA ARG A 58 -14.27 17.50 -2.75
C ARG A 58 -14.19 16.07 -3.28
N CYS A 59 -15.10 15.70 -4.20
CA CYS A 59 -15.05 14.38 -4.84
C CYS A 59 -13.84 14.19 -5.75
N SER A 60 -13.42 15.23 -6.48
CA SER A 60 -12.21 15.18 -7.30
C SER A 60 -10.94 15.00 -6.46
N GLU A 61 -10.90 15.62 -5.27
CA GLU A 61 -9.78 15.52 -4.33
C GLU A 61 -9.69 14.11 -3.73
N LEU A 62 -10.81 13.53 -3.30
CA LEU A 62 -10.87 12.16 -2.79
C LEU A 62 -10.53 11.12 -3.85
N GLU A 63 -10.95 11.32 -5.10
CA GLU A 63 -10.62 10.42 -6.20
C GLU A 63 -9.12 10.43 -6.53
N ALA A 64 -8.50 11.62 -6.54
CA ALA A 64 -7.06 11.76 -6.68
C ALA A 64 -6.30 11.13 -5.49
N ALA A 65 -6.79 11.33 -4.25
CA ALA A 65 -6.23 10.73 -3.05
C ALA A 65 -6.27 9.19 -3.13
N ARG A 66 -7.41 8.61 -3.52
CA ARG A 66 -7.61 7.16 -3.70
C ARG A 66 -6.64 6.55 -4.72
N ALA A 67 -6.54 7.17 -5.89
CA ALA A 67 -5.63 6.70 -6.95
C ALA A 67 -4.16 6.76 -6.50
N SER A 68 -3.77 7.84 -5.83
CA SER A 68 -2.40 8.01 -5.33
C SER A 68 -2.07 7.08 -4.15
N GLY A 69 -3.04 6.82 -3.26
CA GLY A 69 -2.93 5.90 -2.13
C GLY A 69 -2.75 4.45 -2.58
N ALA A 70 -3.60 3.99 -3.51
CA ALA A 70 -3.50 2.65 -4.10
C ALA A 70 -2.16 2.42 -4.81
N ALA A 71 -1.67 3.41 -5.56
CA ALA A 71 -0.38 3.32 -6.23
C ALA A 71 0.78 3.22 -5.22
N ARG A 72 0.77 4.03 -4.15
CA ARG A 72 1.78 3.97 -3.08
C ARG A 72 1.75 2.62 -2.35
N PHE A 73 0.56 2.11 -2.05
CA PHE A 73 0.38 0.79 -1.45
C PHE A 73 0.99 -0.30 -2.35
N MET A 74 0.63 -0.36 -3.64
CA MET A 74 1.17 -1.35 -4.57
C MET A 74 2.71 -1.27 -4.70
N ILE A 75 3.27 -0.07 -4.74
CA ILE A 75 4.73 0.12 -4.77
C ILE A 75 5.37 -0.42 -3.48
N SER A 76 4.77 -0.13 -2.32
CA SER A 76 5.30 -0.59 -1.03
C SER A 76 5.29 -2.12 -0.89
N VAL A 77 4.20 -2.77 -1.32
CA VAL A 77 4.06 -4.23 -1.34
C VAL A 77 5.04 -4.86 -2.33
N GLY A 78 5.19 -4.27 -3.52
CA GLY A 78 6.18 -4.72 -4.50
C GLY A 78 7.61 -4.64 -3.96
N ALA A 79 7.97 -3.53 -3.32
CA ALA A 79 9.27 -3.37 -2.67
C ALA A 79 9.48 -4.37 -1.53
N PHE A 80 8.46 -4.61 -0.70
CA PHE A 80 8.47 -5.62 0.35
C PHE A 80 8.80 -7.02 -0.19
N ILE A 81 8.09 -7.46 -1.23
CA ILE A 81 8.28 -8.78 -1.83
C ILE A 81 9.69 -8.91 -2.42
N LEU A 82 10.14 -7.91 -3.19
CA LEU A 82 11.45 -7.94 -3.83
C LEU A 82 12.59 -7.96 -2.81
N THR A 83 12.55 -7.09 -1.81
CA THR A 83 13.58 -7.03 -0.75
C THR A 83 13.58 -8.29 0.10
N GLY A 84 12.40 -8.84 0.42
CA GLY A 84 12.27 -10.11 1.13
C GLY A 84 12.85 -11.29 0.36
N LEU A 85 12.54 -11.41 -0.94
CA LEU A 85 13.04 -12.50 -1.79
C LEU A 85 14.56 -12.41 -2.00
N ILE A 86 15.09 -11.23 -2.33
CA ILE A 86 16.53 -11.04 -2.55
C ILE A 86 17.29 -11.25 -1.24
N GLY A 87 16.77 -10.70 -0.13
CA GLY A 87 17.39 -10.83 1.18
C GLY A 87 17.45 -12.26 1.67
N THR A 88 16.38 -13.03 1.49
CA THR A 88 16.37 -14.45 1.82
C THR A 88 17.28 -15.26 0.89
N ALA A 89 17.23 -15.03 -0.42
CA ALA A 89 18.09 -15.71 -1.40
C ALA A 89 19.59 -15.54 -1.09
N MET A 90 20.03 -14.35 -0.64
CA MET A 90 21.41 -14.10 -0.21
C MET A 90 21.80 -14.83 1.09
N LEU A 91 20.84 -15.28 1.88
CA LEU A 91 21.07 -16.03 3.12
C LEU A 91 21.02 -17.55 2.92
N LEU A 92 20.49 -18.02 1.79
CA LEU A 92 20.51 -19.44 1.46
C LEU A 92 21.94 -19.88 1.14
N PRO A 93 22.47 -20.93 1.79
CA PRO A 93 23.72 -21.53 1.37
C PRO A 93 23.50 -22.14 -0.02
N THR A 94 24.20 -21.62 -1.02
CA THR A 94 24.27 -22.25 -2.33
C THR A 94 25.01 -23.57 -2.13
N ASN A 95 24.27 -24.69 -2.20
CA ASN A 95 24.86 -26.02 -2.23
C ASN A 95 25.49 -26.20 -3.62
N GLU A 96 26.76 -25.81 -3.73
CA GLU A 96 27.61 -26.13 -4.86
C GLU A 96 28.08 -27.58 -4.69
N ASN A 97 27.39 -28.52 -5.32
CA ASN A 97 27.87 -29.90 -5.46
C ASN A 97 28.02 -30.25 -6.93
#